data_AF-A0A073CW39-F1
#
_entry.id   AF-A0A073CW39-F1
#
_cell.length_a   1.000
_cell.length_b   1.000
_cell.length_c   1.000
_cell.angle_alpha   90.00
_cell.angle_beta   90.00
_cell.angle_gamma   90.00
#
_symmetry.space_group_name_H-M   'P 1'
#
loop_
_entity.id
_entity.type
_entity.pdbx_description
1 polymer ?
#
loop_
_entity_poly.entity_id
_entity_poly.type
_entity_poly.pdbx_seq_one_letter_code
_entity_poly.pdbx_strand_id
1 'polypeptide(L)'
;MDEIIGIGQEIERAMQDRQQGIIDKFQQILNPLAQEIVENDNLTSAMIYNAAYLIPWDIEPQFGDKIEELDHHFNNRLRIRYNNFTAPFNFAQLNP
;
A
#
# COMPACT_ATOMS: atom_id res chain seq x y z
N MET A 1 23.16 -27.55 -6.87
CA MET A 1 22.37 -26.56 -7.63
C MET A 1 20.99 -26.42 -7.00
N ASP A 2 20.30 -27.53 -6.75
CA ASP A 2 18.97 -27.54 -6.11
C ASP A 2 18.94 -26.88 -4.72
N GLU A 3 19.96 -27.11 -3.89
CA GLU A 3 20.05 -26.48 -2.56
C GLU A 3 20.24 -24.95 -2.62
N ILE A 4 20.95 -24.44 -3.63
CA ILE A 4 21.17 -22.99 -3.81
C ILE A 4 19.87 -22.32 -4.30
N ILE A 5 19.15 -22.97 -5.20
CA ILE A 5 17.83 -22.53 -5.66
C ILE A 5 16.84 -22.53 -4.49
N GLY A 6 16.85 -23.58 -3.67
CA GLY A 6 16.01 -23.68 -2.47
C GLY A 6 16.24 -22.54 -1.47
N ILE A 7 17.50 -22.22 -1.17
CA ILE A 7 17.82 -21.07 -0.30
C ILE A 7 17.31 -19.76 -0.91
N GLY A 8 17.47 -19.56 -2.22
CA GLY A 8 16.96 -18.37 -2.91
C GLY A 8 15.44 -18.21 -2.78
N GLN A 9 14.69 -19.31 -2.96
CA GLN A 9 13.23 -19.32 -2.85
C GLN A 9 12.75 -19.03 -1.42
N GLU A 10 13.43 -19.57 -0.40
CA GLU A 10 13.07 -19.28 0.99
C GLU A 10 13.36 -17.83 1.38
N ILE A 11 14.45 -17.23 0.86
CA ILE A 11 14.72 -15.80 1.05
C ILE A 11 13.64 -14.95 0.37
N GLU A 12 13.26 -15.28 -0.86
CA GLU A 12 12.22 -14.56 -1.60
C GLU A 12 10.87 -14.64 -0.89
N ARG A 13 10.48 -15.82 -0.41
CA ARG A 13 9.25 -16.01 0.37
C ARG A 13 9.27 -15.18 1.66
N ALA A 14 10.37 -15.23 2.42
CA ALA A 14 10.49 -14.45 3.65
C ALA A 14 10.43 -12.93 3.39
N MET A 15 10.94 -12.47 2.24
CA MET A 15 10.83 -11.08 1.81
C MET A 15 9.39 -10.72 1.42
N GLN A 16 8.69 -11.59 0.69
CA GLN A 16 7.28 -11.41 0.33
C GLN A 16 6.39 -11.38 1.58
N ASP A 17 6.56 -12.30 2.52
CA ASP A 17 5.80 -12.35 3.78
C ASP A 17 5.99 -11.05 4.59
N ARG A 18 7.23 -10.55 4.61
CA ARG A 18 7.55 -9.26 5.26
C ARG A 18 6.85 -8.08 4.58
N GLN A 19 6.83 -8.05 3.25
CA GLN A 19 6.14 -7.00 2.49
C GLN A 19 4.62 -7.08 2.73
N GLN A 20 4.06 -8.29 2.71
CA GLN A 20 2.64 -8.52 2.96
C GLN A 20 2.24 -8.04 4.37
N GLY A 21 3.03 -8.36 5.40
CA GLY A 21 2.75 -7.87 6.75
C GLY A 21 2.77 -6.33 6.88
N ILE A 22 3.52 -5.63 6.01
CA ILE A 22 3.46 -4.17 5.93
C ILE A 22 2.14 -3.75 5.26
N ILE A 23 1.82 -4.32 4.10
CA ILE A 23 0.59 -4.02 3.34
C ILE A 23 -0.66 -4.25 4.20
N ASP A 24 -0.73 -5.39 4.88
CA ASP A 24 -1.84 -5.75 5.77
C ASP A 24 -2.05 -4.68 6.84
N LYS A 25 -0.97 -4.08 7.36
CA LYS A 25 -1.06 -3.02 8.35
C LYS A 25 -1.67 -1.73 7.79
N PHE A 26 -1.30 -1.36 6.56
CA PHE A 26 -1.92 -0.22 5.85
C PHE A 26 -3.40 -0.51 5.60
N GLN A 27 -3.73 -1.68 5.06
CA GLN A 27 -5.10 -2.09 4.78
C GLN A 27 -5.97 -2.09 6.05
N GLN A 28 -5.49 -2.66 7.15
CA GLN A 28 -6.22 -2.69 8.43
C GLN A 28 -6.57 -1.30 8.96
N ILE A 29 -5.72 -0.30 8.71
CA ILE A 29 -5.90 1.06 9.22
C ILE A 29 -6.69 1.94 8.24
N LEU A 30 -6.42 1.83 6.94
CA LEU A 30 -6.95 2.74 5.92
C LEU A 30 -8.24 2.24 5.27
N ASN A 31 -8.38 0.93 5.04
CA ASN A 31 -9.56 0.38 4.36
C ASN A 31 -10.88 0.72 5.07
N PRO A 32 -10.97 0.71 6.42
CA PRO A 32 -12.20 1.10 7.11
C PRO A 32 -12.65 2.55 6.89
N LEU A 33 -11.76 3.42 6.38
CA LEU A 33 -12.06 4.82 6.09
C LEU A 33 -12.50 5.04 4.64
N ALA A 34 -12.32 4.04 3.77
CA ALA A 34 -12.60 4.16 2.34
C ALA A 34 -13.96 3.57 1.97
N GLN A 35 -14.61 4.20 0.99
CA GLN A 35 -15.80 3.68 0.32
C GLN A 35 -15.41 2.64 -0.73
N GLU A 36 -14.31 2.88 -1.43
CA GLU A 36 -13.77 1.99 -2.46
C GLU A 36 -12.24 2.02 -2.45
N ILE A 37 -11.63 0.89 -2.78
CA ILE A 37 -10.19 0.70 -2.79
C ILE A 37 -9.82 0.00 -4.09
N VAL A 38 -8.83 0.54 -4.79
CA VAL A 38 -8.25 -0.07 -5.99
C VAL A 38 -6.77 -0.31 -5.74
N GLU A 39 -6.37 -1.57 -5.68
CA GLU A 39 -4.95 -1.95 -5.67
C GLU A 39 -4.47 -2.14 -7.10
N ASN A 40 -3.34 -1.50 -7.42
CA ASN A 40 -2.74 -1.49 -8.73
C ASN A 40 -1.40 -2.25 -8.69
N ASP A 41 -0.94 -2.68 -9.86
CA ASP A 41 0.39 -3.25 -9.99
C ASP A 41 1.47 -2.26 -9.54
N ASN A 42 2.50 -2.79 -8.89
CA ASN A 42 3.68 -2.03 -8.49
C ASN A 42 4.48 -1.61 -9.73
N LEU A 43 4.77 -0.32 -9.85
CA LEU A 43 5.44 0.23 -11.04
C LEU A 43 6.96 0.04 -11.04
N THR A 44 7.54 -0.32 -9.89
CA THR A 44 8.99 -0.51 -9.72
C THR A 44 9.26 -1.65 -8.75
N SER A 45 10.43 -2.28 -8.85
CA SER A 45 10.84 -3.36 -7.93
C SER A 45 11.00 -2.91 -6.46
N ALA A 46 11.17 -1.62 -6.22
CA ALA A 46 11.26 -1.05 -4.87
C ALA A 46 9.88 -0.68 -4.29
N MET A 47 8.84 -0.60 -5.13
CA MET A 47 7.48 -0.32 -4.70
C MET A 47 6.83 -1.62 -4.26
N ILE A 48 6.35 -1.64 -3.02
CA ILE A 48 5.72 -2.83 -2.44
C ILE A 48 4.20 -2.69 -2.39
N TYR A 49 3.67 -1.47 -2.49
CA TYR A 49 2.24 -1.20 -2.44
C TYR A 49 1.86 0.02 -3.28
N ASN A 50 0.79 -0.12 -4.08
CA ASN A 50 0.22 0.92 -4.92
C ASN A 50 -1.31 0.83 -4.85
N ALA A 51 -1.93 1.71 -4.07
CA ALA A 51 -3.38 1.70 -3.89
C ALA A 51 -3.97 3.09 -4.04
N ALA A 52 -5.19 3.15 -4.57
CA ALA A 52 -6.03 4.31 -4.60
C ALA A 52 -7.21 4.11 -3.64
N TYR A 53 -7.59 5.18 -2.95
CA TYR A 53 -8.68 5.18 -1.99
C TYR A 53 -9.73 6.23 -2.38
N LEU A 54 -10.98 5.81 -2.46
CA LEU A 54 -12.12 6.70 -2.57
C LEU A 54 -12.67 6.95 -1.17
N ILE A 55 -12.52 8.16 -0.66
CA ILE A 55 -12.92 8.54 0.69
C ILE A 55 -13.92 9.71 0.65
N PRO A 56 -14.79 9.87 1.66
CA PRO A 56 -15.51 11.13 1.87
C PRO A 56 -14.52 12.30 1.98
N TRP A 57 -14.86 13.42 1.37
CA TRP A 57 -13.95 14.58 1.29
C TRP A 57 -13.62 15.19 2.66
N ASP A 58 -14.59 15.16 3.57
CA ASP A 58 -14.50 15.72 4.92
C ASP A 58 -13.55 14.94 5.84
N ILE A 59 -13.25 13.68 5.52
CA ILE A 59 -12.35 12.84 6.33
C ILE A 59 -10.92 12.80 5.78
N GLU A 60 -10.60 13.53 4.71
CA GLU A 60 -9.24 13.56 4.16
C GLU A 60 -8.17 13.93 5.20
N PRO A 61 -8.36 14.93 6.08
CA PRO A 61 -7.37 15.23 7.11
C PRO A 61 -7.13 14.04 8.06
N GLN A 62 -8.20 13.35 8.47
CA GLN A 62 -8.11 12.15 9.31
C GLN A 62 -7.38 11.01 8.58
N PHE A 63 -7.60 10.86 7.27
CA PHE A 63 -6.93 9.86 6.46
C PHE A 63 -5.42 10.16 6.37
N GLY A 64 -5.06 11.42 6.14
CA GLY A 64 -3.68 11.92 6.17
C GLY A 64 -2.99 11.64 7.51
N ASP A 65 -3.65 11.95 8.64
CA ASP A 65 -3.13 11.67 9.98
C ASP A 65 -2.83 10.17 10.17
N LYS A 66 -3.69 9.28 9.66
CA LYS A 66 -3.44 7.83 9.70
C LYS A 66 -2.27 7.37 8.86
N ILE A 67 -1.98 8.05 7.75
CA ILE A 67 -0.76 7.78 6.97
C ILE A 67 0.49 8.22 7.74
N GLU A 68 0.45 9.36 8.42
CA GLU A 68 1.58 9.81 9.24
C GLU A 68 1.82 8.88 10.43
N GLU A 69 0.75 8.41 11.10
CA GLU A 69 0.84 7.40 12.15
C GLU A 69 1.49 6.10 11.63
N LEU A 70 1.14 5.67 10.42
CA LEU A 70 1.75 4.51 9.75
C LEU A 70 3.23 4.72 9.44
N ASP A 71 3.62 5.90 8.94
CA ASP A 71 5.02 6.21 8.65
C ASP A 71 5.88 6.16 9.93
N HIS A 72 5.36 6.76 11.00
CA HIS A 72 5.98 6.73 12.33
C HIS A 72 6.08 5.30 12.88
N HIS A 73 5.05 4.47 12.71
CA HIS A 73 5.05 3.08 13.15
C HIS A 73 6.21 2.27 12.54
N PHE A 74 6.56 2.55 11.28
CA PHE A 74 7.65 1.89 10.59
C PHE A 74 9.02 2.60 10.75
N ASN A 75 9.13 3.59 11.65
CA ASN A 75 10.36 4.31 11.97
C ASN A 75 11.06 4.88 10.71
N ASN A 76 10.30 5.47 9.78
CA ASN A 76 10.80 6.05 8.52
C ASN A 76 11.61 5.07 7.65
N ARG A 77 11.40 3.76 7.83
CA ARG A 77 12.02 2.72 6.99
C ARG A 77 11.38 2.61 5.61
N LEU A 78 10.20 3.21 5.45
CA LEU A 78 9.46 3.25 4.21
C LEU A 78 9.58 4.65 3.61
N ARG A 79 9.48 4.72 2.29
CA ARG A 79 9.26 5.98 1.59
C ARG A 79 7.81 6.00 1.13
N ILE A 80 6.95 6.65 1.90
CA ILE A 80 5.52 6.77 1.57
C ILE A 80 5.31 7.98 0.67
N ARG A 81 4.55 7.81 -0.40
CA ARG A 81 4.08 8.92 -1.24
C ARG A 81 2.56 8.97 -1.14
N TYR A 82 2.06 9.93 -0.37
CA TYR A 82 0.64 10.22 -0.29
C TYR A 82 0.28 11.36 -1.25
N ASN A 83 -0.75 11.15 -2.07
CA ASN A 83 -1.30 12.17 -2.95
C ASN A 83 -2.79 12.36 -2.64
N ASN A 84 -3.12 13.48 -2.03
CA ASN A 84 -4.48 13.79 -1.58
C ASN A 84 -5.30 14.62 -2.57
N PHE A 85 -4.70 15.09 -3.67
CA PHE A 85 -5.40 15.89 -4.68
C PHE A 85 -5.05 15.43 -6.09
N THR A 86 -5.97 14.67 -6.68
CA THR A 86 -5.88 14.19 -8.07
C THR A 86 -7.28 14.00 -8.64
N ALA A 87 -7.42 14.08 -9.96
CA ALA A 87 -8.63 13.59 -10.61
C ALA A 87 -8.79 12.09 -10.33
N PRO A 88 -10.03 11.59 -10.14
CA PRO A 88 -10.30 10.23 -9.66
C PRO A 88 -10.21 9.18 -10.78
N PHE A 89 -9.07 9.09 -11.49
CA PHE A 89 -8.91 8.20 -12.65
C PHE A 89 -9.08 6.71 -12.35
N ASN A 90 -8.80 6.28 -11.12
CA ASN A 90 -9.01 4.89 -10.69
C ASN A 90 -10.49 4.55 -10.46
N PHE A 91 -11.38 5.55 -10.31
CA PHE A 91 -12.77 5.34 -9.88
C PHE A 91 -13.79 5.85 -10.90
N ALA A 92 -13.52 6.98 -11.55
CA ALA A 92 -14.44 7.60 -12.50
C ALA A 92 -14.32 6.99 -13.91
N GLN A 93 -14.55 5.67 -14.01
CA GLN A 93 -14.53 4.93 -15.27
C GLN A 93 -15.95 4.51 -15.65
N LEU A 94 -16.39 4.89 -16.85
CA LEU A 94 -17.72 4.57 -17.35
C LEU A 94 -17.83 3.11 -17.84
N ASN A 95 -16.69 2.46 -18.12
CA ASN A 95 -16.57 1.07 -18.54
C ASN A 95 -15.34 0.45 -17.86
N PRO A 96 -15.47 -0.06 -16.63
CA PRO A 96 -14.37 -0.65 -15.87
C PRO A 96 -13.92 -2.01 -16.42
#